data_AF-A0A975F4Y1-F1
#
_entry.id   AF-A0A975F4Y1-F1
#
_cell.length_a   1.000
_cell.length_b   1.000
_cell.length_c   1.000
_cell.angle_alpha   90.00
_cell.angle_beta   90.00
_cell.angle_gamma   90.00
#
_symmetry.space_group_name_H-M   'P 1'
#
loop_
_entity.id
_entity.type
_entity.pdbx_description
1 polymer ?
#
loop_
_entity_poly.entity_id
_entity_poly.type
_entity_poly.pdbx_seq_one_letter_code
_entity_poly.pdbx_strand_id
1 'polypeptide(L)'
;MKKTLAVLFVFKICLFSHAQSFQASQTISPREIFIGDTAEISYTFYSPAAFPIDGKDSVPVYFEEKEFITDSYTILGGNLSRSGNQYTLTFSFIPWRTGKIDIPPFDLLTVLDNNYSGFIVDLSPVFVSSITEKTGRSVLQSPAPPILIPGTIYAIYAAGIFFLLVFIVLVWVLFNLQRVAGWFSSLILFFGYMQNARLARRALRRLSKNEKDTDDYVFCETMENILRKYLAYRFDKIFLSLTSDKIEAFFYELFAGDIPLSYSVRIENLETLFRRMDYIRYARGSLDSMRLPVSEYTTVLSEDEKKQTAGTAKELVSFFEDPDRQIKQVQIAGKSEKGEASP
;
A
#
# COMPACT_ATOMS: atom_id res chain seq x y z
N MET A 1 65.87 41.43 -68.08
CA MET A 1 64.40 41.28 -68.10
C MET A 1 64.03 40.03 -67.32
N LYS A 2 63.03 40.10 -66.42
CA LYS A 2 62.79 39.23 -65.23
C LYS A 2 63.49 39.79 -63.98
N LYS A 3 62.74 39.95 -62.89
CA LYS A 3 63.09 40.47 -61.54
C LYS A 3 62.74 41.93 -61.17
N THR A 4 61.79 42.58 -61.85
CA THR A 4 61.15 43.82 -61.34
C THR A 4 59.62 43.73 -61.26
N LEU A 5 59.09 42.50 -61.25
CA LEU A 5 57.65 42.23 -61.14
C LEU A 5 57.20 41.95 -59.68
N ALA A 6 58.13 41.93 -58.72
CA ALA A 6 57.84 41.56 -57.33
C ALA A 6 57.52 42.76 -56.40
N VAL A 7 57.77 44.00 -56.83
CA VAL A 7 57.53 45.20 -56.01
C VAL A 7 56.13 45.77 -56.22
N LEU A 8 55.45 45.42 -57.31
CA LEU A 8 54.10 45.90 -57.62
C LEU A 8 52.96 45.00 -57.10
N PHE A 9 53.27 43.83 -56.53
CA PHE A 9 52.26 42.91 -55.99
C PHE A 9 52.14 42.94 -54.45
N VAL A 10 53.14 43.49 -53.75
CA VAL A 10 53.14 43.55 -52.27
C VAL A 10 52.47 44.84 -51.74
N PHE A 11 52.31 45.88 -52.57
CA PHE A 11 51.67 47.13 -52.14
C PHE A 11 50.15 47.22 -52.43
N LYS A 12 49.51 46.15 -52.92
CA LYS A 12 48.04 46.06 -53.05
C LYS A 12 47.36 45.20 -51.97
N ILE A 13 48.10 44.76 -50.95
CA ILE A 13 47.54 43.91 -49.87
C ILE A 13 47.38 44.64 -48.53
N CYS A 14 47.90 45.87 -48.36
CA CYS A 14 47.76 46.63 -47.11
C CYS A 14 46.71 47.76 -47.13
N LEU A 15 45.71 47.69 -48.00
CA LEU A 15 44.49 48.51 -47.91
C LEU A 15 43.25 47.62 -47.82
N PHE A 16 43.33 46.54 -47.04
CA PHE A 16 42.15 46.09 -46.30
C PHE A 16 42.10 46.91 -45.01
N SER A 17 41.69 48.16 -45.16
CA SER A 17 40.95 48.83 -44.10
C SER A 17 39.79 47.89 -43.76
N HIS A 18 39.90 47.22 -42.62
CA HIS A 18 38.76 46.61 -41.96
C HIS A 18 37.77 47.75 -41.67
N ALA A 19 36.90 48.04 -42.64
CA ALA A 19 35.58 48.48 -42.29
C ALA A 19 34.96 47.30 -41.54
N GLN A 20 35.11 47.30 -40.21
CA GLN A 20 34.23 46.50 -39.37
C GLN A 20 32.83 46.98 -39.69
N SER A 21 32.13 46.24 -40.55
CA SER A 21 30.71 46.41 -40.72
C SER A 21 30.09 46.25 -39.34
N PHE A 22 29.34 47.26 -38.94
CA PHE A 22 28.57 47.29 -37.70
C PHE A 22 27.47 46.22 -37.82
N GLN A 23 27.80 44.94 -37.63
CA GLN A 23 26.82 43.86 -37.69
C GLN A 23 26.10 43.77 -36.35
N ALA A 24 25.00 44.49 -36.24
CA ALA A 24 24.03 44.22 -35.20
C ALA A 24 23.30 42.91 -35.52
N SER A 25 23.06 42.08 -34.51
CA SER A 25 22.27 40.85 -34.63
C SER A 25 21.08 40.90 -33.69
N GLN A 26 19.92 40.46 -34.17
CA GLN A 26 18.67 40.40 -33.41
C GLN A 26 18.21 38.96 -33.30
N THR A 27 17.86 38.54 -32.10
CA THR A 27 17.21 37.25 -31.82
C THR A 27 15.91 37.47 -31.05
N ILE A 28 14.97 36.56 -31.24
CA ILE A 28 13.63 36.64 -30.65
C ILE A 28 13.28 35.31 -30.00
N SER A 29 12.74 35.35 -28.79
CA SER A 29 12.35 34.19 -28.01
C SER A 29 10.97 34.42 -27.38
N PRO A 30 9.97 33.54 -27.60
CA PRO A 30 9.97 32.36 -28.48
C PRO A 30 10.04 32.73 -29.97
N ARG A 31 10.43 31.76 -30.83
CA ARG A 31 10.50 31.97 -32.30
C ARG A 31 9.15 32.24 -32.94
N GLU A 32 8.09 31.69 -32.37
CA GLU A 32 6.71 31.92 -32.80
C GLU A 32 5.99 32.69 -31.68
N ILE A 33 5.38 33.81 -32.05
CA ILE A 33 4.77 34.74 -31.11
C ILE A 33 3.30 34.90 -31.51
N PHE A 34 2.40 34.82 -30.54
CA PHE A 34 0.97 35.03 -30.73
C PHE A 34 0.51 36.33 -30.06
N ILE A 35 -0.68 36.81 -30.42
CA ILE A 35 -1.27 38.01 -29.80
C ILE A 35 -1.41 37.79 -28.29
N GLY A 36 -0.92 38.75 -27.51
CA GLY A 36 -1.01 38.74 -26.04
C GLY A 36 0.08 37.91 -25.34
N ASP A 37 0.90 37.17 -26.09
CA ASP A 37 2.06 36.48 -25.52
C ASP A 37 3.19 37.49 -25.23
N THR A 38 3.96 37.21 -24.18
CA THR A 38 5.19 37.96 -23.90
C THR A 38 6.35 37.33 -24.65
N ALA A 39 7.02 38.13 -25.48
CA ALA A 39 8.21 37.71 -26.21
C ALA A 39 9.40 38.62 -25.91
N GLU A 40 10.59 38.07 -25.99
CA GLU A 40 11.85 38.72 -25.65
C GLU A 40 12.66 38.98 -26.92
N ILE A 41 13.05 40.23 -27.12
CA ILE A 41 13.95 40.64 -28.21
C ILE A 41 15.32 40.89 -27.60
N SER A 42 16.33 40.21 -28.14
CA SER A 42 17.74 40.44 -27.81
C SER A 42 18.46 41.03 -29.00
N TYR A 43 18.88 42.29 -28.87
CA TYR A 43 19.60 43.06 -29.86
C TYR A 43 21.06 43.22 -29.44
N THR A 44 21.97 42.64 -30.20
CA THR A 44 23.40 42.59 -29.91
C THR A 44 24.16 43.44 -30.90
N PHE A 45 24.99 44.36 -30.41
CA PHE A 45 25.79 45.24 -31.24
C PHE A 45 27.19 45.45 -30.65
N TYR A 46 28.13 45.83 -31.50
CA TYR A 46 29.51 46.12 -31.11
C TYR A 46 29.70 47.63 -31.05
N SER A 47 30.21 48.17 -29.94
CA SER A 47 30.54 49.60 -29.86
C SER A 47 31.89 49.81 -29.17
N PRO A 48 32.81 50.57 -29.77
CA PRO A 48 34.07 50.95 -29.12
C PRO A 48 33.86 52.02 -28.04
N ALA A 49 32.71 52.71 -28.04
CA ALA A 49 32.35 53.67 -27.00
C ALA A 49 31.80 52.95 -25.76
N ALA A 50 32.20 53.40 -24.57
CA ALA A 50 31.64 52.92 -23.33
C ALA A 50 30.26 53.54 -23.10
N PHE A 51 29.21 52.71 -23.00
CA PHE A 51 27.91 53.14 -22.50
C PHE A 51 28.00 53.36 -20.98
N PRO A 52 27.18 54.25 -20.38
CA PRO A 52 27.17 54.54 -18.95
C PRO A 52 26.60 53.35 -18.16
N ILE A 53 27.41 52.31 -17.96
CA ILE A 53 27.03 51.08 -17.24
C ILE A 53 27.68 51.04 -15.82
N ASP A 54 28.30 52.12 -15.35
CA ASP A 54 28.82 52.31 -13.97
C ASP A 54 29.56 51.10 -13.36
N GLY A 55 30.32 50.36 -14.17
CA GLY A 55 31.06 49.17 -13.73
C GLY A 55 30.20 47.94 -13.38
N LYS A 56 28.90 47.94 -13.71
CA LYS A 56 28.00 46.80 -13.59
C LYS A 56 28.00 45.98 -14.89
N ASP A 57 27.74 44.67 -14.78
CA ASP A 57 27.62 43.79 -15.96
C ASP A 57 26.27 43.97 -16.69
N SER A 58 25.27 44.54 -16.01
CA SER A 58 23.95 44.87 -16.58
C SER A 58 23.31 46.10 -15.92
N VAL A 59 22.57 46.88 -16.71
CA VAL A 59 21.78 48.05 -16.28
C VAL A 59 20.36 47.93 -16.82
N PRO A 60 19.32 48.18 -15.99
CA PRO A 60 17.94 48.19 -16.45
C PRO A 60 17.68 49.37 -17.39
N VAL A 61 16.92 49.10 -18.44
CA VAL A 61 16.47 50.06 -19.45
C VAL A 61 14.96 50.22 -19.30
N TYR A 62 14.52 51.44 -19.00
CA TYR A 62 13.12 51.78 -18.81
C TYR A 62 12.60 52.50 -20.05
N PHE A 63 11.64 51.87 -20.73
CA PHE A 63 10.97 52.48 -21.86
C PHE A 63 9.82 53.35 -21.34
N GLU A 64 9.80 54.64 -21.69
CA GLU A 64 8.72 55.53 -21.25
C GLU A 64 7.37 55.12 -21.85
N GLU A 65 6.32 55.12 -21.03
CA GLU A 65 5.01 54.55 -21.35
C GLU A 65 4.31 55.17 -22.57
N LYS A 66 4.71 56.36 -23.04
CA LYS A 66 3.99 57.05 -24.13
C LYS A 66 4.45 56.68 -25.53
N GLU A 67 5.72 56.38 -25.73
CA GLU A 67 6.27 56.10 -27.06
C GLU A 67 6.31 54.61 -27.38
N PHE A 68 6.30 53.78 -26.34
CA PHE A 68 6.48 52.33 -26.46
C PHE A 68 5.21 51.51 -26.10
N ILE A 69 4.07 52.20 -25.91
CA ILE A 69 2.74 51.60 -25.79
C ILE A 69 1.89 52.10 -26.96
N THR A 70 1.61 51.21 -27.91
CA THR A 70 0.79 51.50 -29.10
C THR A 70 -0.30 50.43 -29.24
N ASP A 71 -1.34 50.70 -30.04
CA ASP A 71 -2.39 49.73 -30.41
C ASP A 71 -1.87 48.43 -31.04
N SER A 72 -0.60 48.41 -31.47
CA SER A 72 0.04 47.28 -32.14
C SER A 72 0.95 46.47 -31.20
N TYR A 73 1.60 47.11 -30.23
CA TYR A 73 2.54 46.46 -29.32
C TYR A 73 2.76 47.27 -28.04
N THR A 74 3.23 46.59 -27.00
CA THR A 74 3.66 47.19 -25.73
C THR A 74 5.04 46.67 -25.37
N ILE A 75 6.00 47.56 -25.11
CA ILE A 75 7.32 47.19 -24.56
C ILE A 75 7.31 47.47 -23.06
N LEU A 76 7.68 46.47 -22.27
CA LEU A 76 7.55 46.54 -20.80
C LEU A 76 8.81 47.10 -20.12
N GLY A 77 9.99 46.64 -20.54
CA GLY A 77 11.25 46.91 -19.86
C GLY A 77 12.34 45.98 -20.35
N GLY A 78 13.58 46.39 -20.19
CA GLY A 78 14.72 45.63 -20.64
C GLY A 78 15.96 45.80 -19.78
N ASN A 79 17.03 45.12 -20.16
CA ASN A 79 18.35 45.22 -19.58
C ASN A 79 19.37 45.40 -20.70
N LEU A 80 20.31 46.32 -20.49
CA LEU A 80 21.52 46.41 -21.30
C LEU A 80 22.63 45.67 -20.56
N SER A 81 23.19 44.64 -21.19
CA SER A 81 24.31 43.86 -20.67
C SER A 81 25.57 44.09 -21.48
N ARG A 82 26.73 44.03 -20.84
CA ARG A 82 28.03 44.23 -21.49
C ARG A 82 28.90 42.99 -21.36
N SER A 83 29.45 42.54 -22.48
CA SER A 83 30.47 41.49 -22.55
C SER A 83 31.65 41.99 -23.38
N GLY A 84 32.64 42.60 -22.73
CA GLY A 84 33.79 43.23 -23.40
C GLY A 84 33.40 44.48 -24.18
N ASN A 85 33.53 44.43 -25.52
CA ASN A 85 33.13 45.52 -26.45
C ASN A 85 31.79 45.22 -27.16
N GLN A 86 31.11 44.15 -26.75
CA GLN A 86 29.80 43.76 -27.24
C GLN A 86 28.75 44.10 -26.20
N TYR A 87 27.66 44.70 -26.65
CA TYR A 87 26.52 45.08 -25.83
C TYR A 87 25.30 44.30 -26.31
N THR A 88 24.51 43.79 -25.37
CA THR A 88 23.26 43.09 -25.65
C THR A 88 22.14 43.79 -24.90
N LEU A 89 21.24 44.41 -25.66
CA LEU A 89 19.99 44.99 -25.20
C LEU A 89 18.91 43.93 -25.28
N THR A 90 18.30 43.60 -24.15
CA THR A 90 17.26 42.58 -24.06
C THR A 90 16.01 43.20 -23.45
N PHE A 91 14.86 43.12 -24.12
CA PHE A 91 13.61 43.66 -23.61
C PHE A 91 12.41 42.77 -23.96
N SER A 92 11.39 42.85 -23.11
CA SER A 92 10.13 42.13 -23.32
C SER A 92 9.12 43.00 -24.06
N PHE A 93 8.45 42.41 -25.05
CA PHE A 93 7.38 43.04 -25.81
C PHE A 93 6.15 42.12 -25.90
N ILE A 94 4.97 42.74 -25.92
CA ILE A 94 3.68 42.06 -26.09
C ILE A 94 3.04 42.61 -27.38
N PRO A 95 2.78 41.78 -28.40
CA PRO A 95 2.08 42.21 -29.60
C PRO A 95 0.56 42.12 -29.44
N TRP A 96 -0.14 43.14 -29.96
CA TRP A 96 -1.60 43.24 -29.96
C TRP A 96 -2.22 43.05 -31.35
N ARG A 97 -1.40 42.96 -32.39
CA ARG A 97 -1.82 42.73 -33.78
C ARG A 97 -1.03 41.59 -34.43
N THR A 98 -1.68 40.87 -35.32
CA THR A 98 -1.05 39.86 -36.19
C THR A 98 -0.34 40.49 -37.38
N GLY A 99 0.65 39.78 -37.91
CA GLY A 99 1.41 40.20 -39.08
C GLY A 99 2.76 40.81 -38.73
N LYS A 100 3.29 41.63 -39.64
CA LYS A 100 4.59 42.27 -39.50
C LYS A 100 4.47 43.51 -38.60
N ILE A 101 5.12 43.47 -37.43
CA ILE A 101 5.26 44.60 -36.52
C ILE A 101 6.64 45.23 -36.74
N ASP A 102 6.64 46.52 -37.01
CA ASP A 102 7.84 47.32 -37.19
C ASP A 102 7.96 48.29 -36.01
N ILE A 103 9.08 48.20 -35.27
CA ILE A 103 9.33 49.08 -34.13
C ILE A 103 10.17 50.24 -34.65
N PRO A 104 9.74 51.50 -34.50
CA PRO A 104 10.46 52.64 -35.03
C PRO A 104 11.85 52.73 -34.37
N PRO A 105 12.87 53.20 -35.12
CA PRO A 105 14.21 53.39 -34.56
C PRO A 105 14.16 54.36 -33.37
N PHE A 106 14.86 54.02 -32.29
CA PHE A 106 14.94 54.84 -31.08
C PHE A 106 16.39 55.02 -30.64
N ASP A 107 16.67 56.12 -29.94
CA ASP A 107 18.02 56.38 -29.40
C ASP A 107 18.18 55.67 -28.05
N LEU A 108 19.13 54.74 -27.96
CA LEU A 108 19.35 53.96 -26.74
C LEU A 108 19.87 54.83 -25.59
N LEU A 109 20.64 55.87 -25.90
CA LEU A 109 21.23 56.74 -24.87
C LEU A 109 20.16 57.58 -24.18
N THR A 110 19.16 58.07 -24.91
CA THR A 110 18.05 58.82 -24.32
C THR A 110 17.19 57.94 -23.42
N VAL A 111 17.00 56.66 -23.79
CA VAL A 111 16.23 55.69 -22.97
C VAL A 111 16.99 55.27 -21.71
N LEU A 112 18.33 55.26 -21.73
CA LEU A 112 19.17 54.95 -20.57
C LEU A 112 19.31 56.12 -19.60
N ASP A 113 19.61 57.31 -20.13
CA ASP A 113 19.85 58.51 -19.35
C ASP A 113 19.57 59.75 -20.23
N ASN A 114 18.57 60.54 -19.86
CA ASN A 114 17.98 61.66 -20.64
C ASN A 114 18.96 62.81 -20.98
N ASN A 115 20.26 62.64 -20.78
CA ASN A 115 21.31 63.64 -20.92
C ASN A 115 22.19 63.45 -22.17
N TYR A 116 22.06 62.33 -22.89
CA TYR A 116 22.90 62.01 -24.05
C TYR A 116 22.07 61.53 -25.25
N SER A 117 22.44 61.98 -26.45
CA SER A 117 21.91 61.50 -27.72
C SER A 117 23.04 60.99 -28.61
N GLY A 118 22.87 59.85 -29.29
CA GLY A 118 23.87 59.42 -30.27
C GLY A 118 23.93 57.94 -30.62
N PHE A 119 23.02 57.08 -30.17
CA PHE A 119 23.01 55.67 -30.57
C PHE A 119 21.63 55.17 -31.01
N ILE A 120 21.36 55.28 -32.31
CA ILE A 120 20.09 54.83 -32.91
C ILE A 120 20.11 53.30 -33.02
N VAL A 121 19.15 52.66 -32.37
CA VAL A 121 18.84 51.24 -32.49
C VAL A 121 17.72 51.10 -33.52
N ASP A 122 18.02 50.40 -34.62
CA ASP A 122 17.05 50.04 -35.65
C ASP A 122 16.82 48.53 -35.61
N LEU A 123 15.59 48.13 -35.31
CA LEU A 123 15.21 46.73 -35.12
C LEU A 123 14.67 46.14 -36.41
N SER A 124 15.03 44.90 -36.69
CA SER A 124 14.38 44.12 -37.73
C SER A 124 12.91 43.84 -37.36
N PRO A 125 11.99 43.95 -38.34
CA PRO A 125 10.57 43.72 -38.10
C PRO A 125 10.26 42.31 -37.57
N VAL A 126 9.31 42.22 -36.65
CA VAL A 126 8.91 40.97 -35.99
C VAL A 126 7.60 40.45 -36.59
N PHE A 127 7.51 39.13 -36.83
CA PHE A 127 6.32 38.51 -37.37
C PHE A 127 5.49 37.83 -36.28
N VAL A 128 4.23 38.25 -36.13
CA VAL A 128 3.29 37.72 -35.14
C VAL A 128 2.30 36.80 -35.84
N SER A 129 2.27 35.54 -35.40
CA SER A 129 1.44 34.48 -35.97
C SER A 129 0.01 34.55 -35.44
N SER A 130 -0.95 34.17 -36.30
CA SER A 130 -2.34 33.98 -35.89
C SER A 130 -2.62 32.51 -35.55
N ILE A 131 -3.20 32.25 -34.37
CA ILE A 131 -3.64 30.90 -33.96
C ILE A 131 -4.75 30.40 -34.89
N THR A 132 -5.65 31.28 -35.32
CA THR A 132 -6.78 30.92 -36.21
C THR A 132 -6.29 30.61 -37.63
N GLU A 133 -5.26 31.31 -38.11
CA GLU A 133 -4.63 31.03 -39.41
C GLU A 133 -3.85 29.70 -39.38
N LYS A 134 -3.07 29.46 -38.31
CA LYS A 134 -2.29 28.22 -38.15
C LYS A 134 -3.17 26.97 -38.03
N THR A 135 -4.33 27.09 -37.39
CA THR A 135 -5.25 25.96 -37.19
C THR A 135 -6.32 25.85 -38.29
N GLY A 136 -6.48 26.86 -39.14
CA GLY A 136 -7.51 26.91 -40.19
C GLY A 136 -8.94 26.82 -39.65
N ARG A 137 -9.15 27.08 -38.35
CA ARG A 137 -10.43 26.89 -37.66
C ARG A 137 -10.84 28.20 -37.01
N SER A 138 -12.01 28.70 -37.39
CA SER A 138 -12.63 29.91 -36.85
C SER A 138 -13.47 29.67 -35.59
N VAL A 139 -13.51 28.42 -35.08
CA VAL A 139 -14.38 28.02 -33.97
C VAL A 139 -13.57 27.38 -32.84
N LEU A 140 -13.89 27.76 -31.59
CA LEU A 140 -13.33 27.18 -30.38
C LEU A 140 -13.60 25.67 -30.33
N GLN A 141 -12.60 24.87 -29.94
CA GLN A 141 -12.76 23.42 -29.84
C GLN A 141 -13.75 23.06 -28.73
N SER A 142 -14.69 22.15 -29.03
CA SER A 142 -15.54 21.55 -28.01
C SER A 142 -14.70 20.80 -26.97
N PRO A 143 -15.11 20.77 -25.69
CA PRO A 143 -14.39 20.03 -24.65
C PRO A 143 -14.24 18.56 -25.03
N ALA A 144 -13.02 18.03 -24.89
CA ALA A 144 -12.71 16.65 -25.23
C ALA A 144 -13.49 15.68 -24.31
N PRO A 145 -14.01 14.56 -24.85
CA PRO A 145 -14.70 13.57 -24.04
C PRO A 145 -13.72 12.89 -23.06
N PRO A 146 -14.23 12.39 -21.92
CA PRO A 146 -13.41 11.70 -20.93
C PRO A 146 -12.77 10.46 -21.56
N ILE A 147 -11.44 10.36 -21.41
CA ILE A 147 -10.64 9.28 -21.99
C ILE A 147 -10.85 8.04 -21.12
N LEU A 148 -11.50 7.02 -21.68
CA LEU A 148 -11.56 5.69 -21.09
C LEU A 148 -10.19 5.03 -21.23
N ILE A 149 -9.47 4.88 -20.11
CA ILE A 149 -8.17 4.21 -20.09
C ILE A 149 -8.37 2.73 -20.48
N PRO A 150 -7.72 2.24 -21.54
CA PRO A 150 -7.85 0.84 -21.97
C PRO A 150 -7.41 -0.11 -20.85
N GLY A 151 -8.27 -1.06 -20.49
CA GLY A 151 -8.08 -2.01 -19.37
C GLY A 151 -9.07 -1.83 -18.21
N THR A 152 -9.63 -0.63 -18.02
CA THR A 152 -10.57 -0.33 -16.91
C THR A 152 -11.95 -0.96 -17.13
N ILE A 153 -12.33 -1.19 -18.39
CA ILE A 153 -13.61 -1.79 -18.77
C ILE A 153 -13.78 -3.20 -18.19
N TYR A 154 -12.74 -4.04 -18.25
CA TYR A 154 -12.80 -5.39 -17.69
C TYR A 154 -12.89 -5.38 -16.16
N ALA A 155 -12.21 -4.43 -15.50
CA ALA A 155 -12.31 -4.26 -14.06
C ALA A 155 -13.73 -3.86 -13.62
N ILE A 156 -14.39 -2.98 -14.38
CA ILE A 156 -15.78 -2.57 -14.13
C ILE A 156 -16.73 -3.76 -14.31
N TYR A 157 -16.57 -4.55 -15.38
CA TYR A 157 -17.39 -5.75 -15.57
C TYR A 157 -17.16 -6.80 -14.47
N ALA A 158 -15.91 -7.03 -14.07
CA ALA A 158 -15.59 -7.95 -12.98
C ALA A 158 -16.20 -7.50 -11.65
N ALA A 159 -16.13 -6.21 -11.34
CA ALA A 159 -16.77 -5.64 -10.15
C ALA A 159 -18.30 -5.79 -10.22
N GLY A 160 -18.91 -5.52 -11.37
CA GLY A 160 -20.35 -5.69 -11.58
C GLY A 160 -20.83 -7.13 -11.35
N ILE A 161 -20.11 -8.11 -11.92
CA ILE A 161 -20.40 -9.54 -11.71
C ILE A 161 -20.23 -9.92 -10.24
N PHE A 162 -19.18 -9.44 -9.59
CA PHE A 162 -18.95 -9.69 -8.17
C PHE A 162 -20.09 -9.17 -7.29
N PHE A 163 -20.56 -7.93 -7.52
CA PHE A 163 -21.70 -7.37 -6.78
C PHE A 163 -22.99 -8.15 -7.02
N LEU A 164 -23.23 -8.59 -8.25
CA LEU A 164 -24.39 -9.41 -8.58
C LEU A 164 -24.35 -10.77 -7.87
N LEU A 165 -23.19 -11.42 -7.81
CA LEU A 165 -23.03 -12.67 -7.06
C LEU A 165 -23.24 -12.47 -5.55
N VAL A 166 -22.67 -11.42 -4.97
CA VAL A 166 -22.87 -11.07 -3.56
C VAL A 166 -24.35 -10.83 -3.27
N PHE A 167 -25.05 -10.13 -4.16
CA PHE A 167 -26.48 -9.87 -4.01
C PHE A 167 -27.32 -11.15 -4.04
N ILE A 168 -27.04 -12.07 -4.97
CA ILE A 168 -27.73 -13.37 -5.04
C ILE A 168 -27.51 -14.17 -3.75
N VAL A 169 -26.26 -14.23 -3.25
CA VAL A 169 -25.93 -14.92 -1.99
C VAL A 169 -26.66 -14.26 -0.81
N LEU A 170 -26.70 -12.94 -0.75
CA LEU A 170 -27.36 -12.20 0.33
C LEU A 170 -28.86 -12.47 0.36
N VAL A 171 -29.52 -12.43 -0.80
CA VAL A 171 -30.95 -12.77 -0.92
C VAL A 171 -31.19 -14.23 -0.51
N TRP A 172 -30.34 -15.17 -0.96
CA TRP A 172 -30.45 -16.58 -0.57
C TRP A 172 -30.29 -16.79 0.93
N VAL A 173 -29.35 -16.08 1.58
CA VAL A 173 -29.14 -16.11 3.03
C VAL A 173 -30.35 -15.56 3.78
N LEU A 174 -30.94 -14.45 3.33
CA LEU A 174 -32.13 -13.87 3.95
C LEU A 174 -33.31 -14.84 3.94
N PHE A 175 -33.56 -15.52 2.80
CA PHE A 175 -34.63 -16.51 2.71
C PHE A 175 -34.38 -17.78 3.54
N ASN A 176 -33.11 -18.15 3.72
CA ASN A 176 -32.73 -19.36 4.45
C ASN A 176 -32.18 -19.06 5.85
N LEU A 177 -32.54 -17.93 6.47
CA LEU A 177 -31.90 -17.44 7.70
C LEU A 177 -31.85 -18.48 8.81
N GLN A 178 -32.91 -19.26 9.02
CA GLN A 178 -32.94 -20.31 10.05
C GLN A 178 -31.95 -21.45 9.74
N ARG A 179 -31.86 -21.88 8.48
CA ARG A 179 -30.91 -22.93 8.05
C ARG A 179 -29.47 -22.42 8.11
N VAL A 180 -29.25 -21.19 7.66
CA VAL A 180 -27.93 -20.55 7.66
C VAL A 180 -27.48 -20.26 9.09
N ALA A 181 -28.37 -19.80 9.98
CA ALA A 181 -28.07 -19.61 11.40
C ALA A 181 -27.70 -20.94 12.08
N GLY A 182 -28.45 -22.02 11.82
CA GLY A 182 -28.10 -23.35 12.33
C GLY A 182 -26.77 -23.88 11.78
N TRP A 183 -26.46 -23.58 10.52
CA TRP A 183 -25.16 -23.91 9.92
C TRP A 183 -24.02 -23.08 10.54
N PHE A 184 -24.22 -21.78 10.74
CA PHE A 184 -23.24 -20.90 11.39
C PHE A 184 -23.00 -21.27 12.84
N SER A 185 -24.05 -21.59 13.62
CA SER A 185 -23.89 -22.06 14.99
C SER A 185 -23.12 -23.38 15.02
N SER A 186 -23.43 -24.32 14.12
CA SER A 186 -22.69 -25.57 13.97
C SER A 186 -21.23 -25.36 13.58
N LEU A 187 -20.94 -24.39 12.71
CA LEU A 187 -19.57 -24.01 12.36
C LEU A 187 -18.81 -23.41 13.54
N ILE A 188 -19.44 -22.48 14.27
CA ILE A 188 -18.84 -21.87 15.45
C ILE A 188 -18.54 -22.95 16.50
N LEU A 189 -19.46 -23.89 16.72
CA LEU A 189 -19.25 -25.04 17.60
C LEU A 189 -18.10 -25.92 17.10
N PHE A 190 -18.02 -26.20 15.80
CA PHE A 190 -16.91 -26.95 15.21
C PHE A 190 -15.55 -26.28 15.44
N PHE A 191 -15.46 -24.97 15.21
CA PHE A 191 -14.26 -24.19 15.51
C PHE A 191 -13.93 -24.21 17.01
N GLY A 192 -14.96 -24.12 17.86
CA GLY A 192 -14.87 -24.24 19.30
C GLY A 192 -14.27 -25.58 19.73
N TYR A 193 -14.81 -26.70 19.25
CA TYR A 193 -14.31 -28.05 19.55
C TYR A 193 -12.86 -28.23 19.08
N MET A 194 -12.56 -27.80 17.86
CA MET A 194 -11.20 -27.83 17.33
C MET A 194 -10.22 -27.01 18.19
N GLN A 195 -10.62 -25.83 18.63
CA GLN A 195 -9.79 -24.98 19.48
C GLN A 195 -9.59 -25.60 20.87
N ASN A 196 -10.65 -26.12 21.48
CA ASN A 196 -10.60 -26.82 22.77
C ASN A 196 -9.65 -28.03 22.72
N ALA A 197 -9.78 -28.89 21.72
CA ALA A 197 -8.89 -30.03 21.51
C ALA A 197 -7.44 -29.61 21.29
N ARG A 198 -7.19 -28.55 20.49
CA ARG A 198 -5.85 -28.01 20.28
C ARG A 198 -5.24 -27.49 21.59
N LEU A 199 -6.02 -26.79 22.41
CA LEU A 199 -5.57 -26.29 23.72
C LEU A 199 -5.26 -27.44 24.67
N ALA A 200 -6.13 -28.43 24.77
CA ALA A 200 -5.93 -29.62 25.60
C ALA A 200 -4.66 -30.39 25.19
N ARG A 201 -4.47 -30.67 23.89
CA ARG A 201 -3.26 -31.34 23.38
C ARG A 201 -2.00 -30.53 23.64
N ARG A 202 -2.05 -29.20 23.49
CA ARG A 202 -0.92 -28.31 23.79
C ARG A 202 -0.58 -28.35 25.29
N ALA A 203 -1.58 -28.33 26.15
CA ALA A 203 -1.40 -28.40 27.60
C ALA A 203 -0.80 -29.76 28.02
N LEU A 204 -1.36 -30.87 27.55
CA LEU A 204 -0.83 -32.22 27.80
C LEU A 204 0.60 -32.39 27.24
N ARG A 205 0.92 -31.75 26.11
CA ARG A 205 2.29 -31.78 25.55
C ARG A 205 3.27 -30.98 26.40
N ARG A 206 2.85 -29.86 26.99
CA ARG A 206 3.68 -29.09 27.93
C ARG A 206 3.90 -29.87 29.22
N LEU A 207 2.82 -30.46 29.76
CA LEU A 207 2.88 -31.27 30.98
C LEU A 207 3.83 -32.48 30.80
N SER A 208 3.76 -33.19 29.68
CA SER A 208 4.68 -34.30 29.40
C SER A 208 6.14 -33.88 29.17
N LYS A 209 6.42 -32.60 28.90
CA LYS A 209 7.80 -32.10 28.74
C LYS A 209 8.42 -31.69 30.07
N ASN A 210 7.60 -31.32 31.05
CA ASN A 210 8.01 -30.86 32.37
C ASN A 210 7.87 -31.98 33.43
N GLU A 211 7.81 -33.24 33.01
CA GLU A 211 7.49 -34.41 33.85
C GLU A 211 8.46 -34.60 35.03
N LYS A 212 9.75 -34.29 34.81
CA LYS A 212 10.84 -34.50 35.78
C LYS A 212 10.91 -33.41 36.85
N ASP A 213 10.32 -32.26 36.56
CA ASP A 213 10.35 -31.07 37.41
C ASP A 213 9.05 -30.94 38.24
N THR A 214 8.05 -31.79 37.96
CA THR A 214 6.72 -31.69 38.57
C THR A 214 6.47 -32.85 39.55
N ASP A 215 6.07 -32.51 40.77
CA ASP A 215 5.57 -33.46 41.78
C ASP A 215 4.38 -34.28 41.24
N ASP A 216 4.31 -35.56 41.59
CA ASP A 216 3.34 -36.52 41.04
C ASP A 216 1.89 -36.09 41.29
N TYR A 217 1.65 -35.54 42.47
CA TYR A 217 0.35 -34.98 42.85
C TYR A 217 -0.07 -33.85 41.91
N VAL A 218 0.83 -32.87 41.71
CA VAL A 218 0.58 -31.70 40.86
C VAL A 218 0.42 -32.11 39.40
N PHE A 219 1.19 -33.12 38.96
CA PHE A 219 1.06 -33.70 37.62
C PHE A 219 -0.32 -34.33 37.40
N CYS A 220 -0.80 -35.17 38.34
CA CYS A 220 -2.11 -35.79 38.24
C CYS A 220 -3.25 -34.76 38.29
N GLU A 221 -3.19 -33.79 39.21
CA GLU A 221 -4.21 -32.74 39.33
C GLU A 221 -4.29 -31.87 38.07
N THR A 222 -3.15 -31.46 37.52
CA THR A 222 -3.13 -30.65 36.30
C THR A 222 -3.63 -31.45 35.09
N MET A 223 -3.25 -32.72 34.95
CA MET A 223 -3.73 -33.60 33.88
C MET A 223 -5.24 -33.82 33.95
N GLU A 224 -5.75 -34.11 35.14
CA GLU A 224 -7.18 -34.31 35.38
C GLU A 224 -7.99 -33.06 35.03
N ASN A 225 -7.54 -31.89 35.48
CA ASN A 225 -8.18 -30.61 35.16
C ASN A 225 -8.20 -30.33 33.64
N ILE A 226 -7.11 -30.64 32.93
CA ILE A 226 -7.04 -30.48 31.47
C ILE A 226 -8.06 -31.40 30.78
N LEU A 227 -8.13 -32.68 31.17
CA LEU A 227 -9.04 -33.65 30.58
C LEU A 227 -10.50 -33.34 30.91
N ARG A 228 -10.83 -33.03 32.17
CA ARG A 228 -12.19 -32.67 32.57
C ARG A 228 -12.67 -31.39 31.89
N LYS A 229 -11.81 -30.38 31.74
CA LYS A 229 -12.14 -29.17 30.99
C LYS A 229 -12.39 -29.45 29.50
N TYR A 230 -11.56 -30.31 28.90
CA TYR A 230 -11.75 -30.75 27.52
C TYR A 230 -13.10 -31.45 27.33
N LEU A 231 -13.39 -32.46 28.16
CA LEU A 231 -14.62 -33.24 28.11
C LEU A 231 -15.86 -32.40 28.41
N ALA A 232 -15.77 -31.47 29.37
CA ALA A 232 -16.87 -30.58 29.71
C ALA A 232 -17.33 -29.73 28.52
N TYR A 233 -16.36 -29.16 27.80
CA TYR A 233 -16.66 -28.37 26.62
C TYR A 233 -17.11 -29.24 25.43
N ARG A 234 -16.64 -30.49 25.34
CA ARG A 234 -16.98 -31.42 24.25
C ARG A 234 -18.39 -31.99 24.35
N PHE A 235 -18.83 -32.33 25.56
CA PHE A 235 -20.10 -33.01 25.83
C PHE A 235 -21.13 -32.10 26.52
N ASP A 236 -20.83 -30.80 26.65
CA ASP A 236 -21.69 -29.76 27.25
C ASP A 236 -22.25 -30.13 28.64
N LYS A 237 -21.40 -30.73 29.48
CA LYS A 237 -21.74 -31.20 30.83
C LYS A 237 -20.62 -30.88 31.80
N ILE A 238 -20.96 -30.76 33.09
CA ILE A 238 -19.99 -30.41 34.14
C ILE A 238 -19.17 -31.66 34.52
N PHE A 239 -18.14 -31.97 33.73
CA PHE A 239 -17.20 -33.08 34.01
C PHE A 239 -16.31 -32.81 35.23
N LEU A 240 -16.24 -31.56 35.71
CA LEU A 240 -15.48 -31.19 36.90
C LEU A 240 -16.07 -31.77 38.20
N SER A 241 -17.38 -31.99 38.26
CA SER A 241 -18.06 -32.56 39.43
C SER A 241 -18.33 -34.06 39.31
N LEU A 242 -17.99 -34.68 38.17
CA LEU A 242 -18.30 -36.08 37.90
C LEU A 242 -17.26 -36.98 38.54
N THR A 243 -17.68 -37.84 39.48
CA THR A 243 -16.79 -38.86 40.06
C THR A 243 -16.36 -39.88 39.00
N SER A 244 -15.16 -40.43 39.14
CA SER A 244 -14.57 -41.34 38.16
C SER A 244 -15.44 -42.57 37.88
N ASP A 245 -16.14 -43.09 38.90
CA ASP A 245 -17.05 -44.24 38.78
C ASP A 245 -18.36 -43.94 38.03
N LYS A 246 -18.68 -42.66 37.80
CA LYS A 246 -19.89 -42.24 37.06
C LYS A 246 -19.61 -41.94 35.59
N ILE A 247 -18.36 -42.06 35.15
CA ILE A 247 -17.96 -41.75 33.77
C ILE A 247 -18.59 -42.75 32.80
N GLU A 248 -18.55 -44.04 33.09
CA GLU A 248 -19.17 -45.06 32.23
C GLU A 248 -20.69 -44.85 32.14
N ALA A 249 -21.36 -44.63 33.28
CA ALA A 249 -22.80 -44.36 33.33
C ALA A 249 -23.20 -43.13 32.50
N PHE A 250 -22.37 -42.07 32.52
CA PHE A 250 -22.57 -40.89 31.67
C PHE A 250 -22.55 -41.24 30.17
N PHE A 251 -21.56 -42.03 29.74
CA PHE A 251 -21.49 -42.43 28.34
C PHE A 251 -22.59 -43.42 27.95
N TYR A 252 -23.01 -44.29 28.87
CA TYR A 252 -24.15 -45.17 28.67
C TYR A 252 -25.44 -44.40 28.41
N GLU A 253 -25.69 -43.34 29.19
CA GLU A 253 -26.81 -42.41 28.96
C GLU A 253 -26.65 -41.65 27.63
N LEU A 254 -25.45 -41.14 27.33
CA LEU A 254 -25.16 -40.42 26.08
C LEU A 254 -25.43 -41.26 24.83
N PHE A 255 -25.19 -42.57 24.89
CA PHE A 255 -25.41 -43.50 23.78
C PHE A 255 -26.78 -44.22 23.85
N ALA A 256 -27.70 -43.79 24.71
CA ALA A 256 -29.01 -44.40 24.90
C ALA A 256 -28.95 -45.93 25.14
N GLY A 257 -27.93 -46.37 25.87
CA GLY A 257 -27.75 -47.76 26.30
C GLY A 257 -26.99 -48.69 25.34
N ASP A 258 -26.57 -48.21 24.17
CA ASP A 258 -25.77 -49.00 23.21
C ASP A 258 -24.44 -48.33 22.89
N ILE A 259 -23.40 -48.65 23.67
CA ILE A 259 -22.06 -48.11 23.48
C ILE A 259 -21.33 -48.92 22.40
N PRO A 260 -20.90 -48.31 21.28
CA PRO A 260 -20.11 -49.03 20.28
C PRO A 260 -18.81 -49.57 20.88
N LEU A 261 -18.40 -50.79 20.49
CA LEU A 261 -17.18 -51.44 21.01
C LEU A 261 -15.91 -50.57 20.92
N SER A 262 -15.80 -49.73 19.88
CA SER A 262 -14.66 -48.82 19.76
C SER A 262 -14.64 -47.69 20.79
N TYR A 263 -15.82 -47.29 21.29
CA TYR A 263 -15.97 -46.29 22.35
C TYR A 263 -15.83 -46.93 23.73
N SER A 264 -16.34 -48.14 23.96
CA SER A 264 -16.26 -48.81 25.27
C SER A 264 -14.81 -48.95 25.75
N VAL A 265 -13.91 -49.44 24.89
CA VAL A 265 -12.47 -49.57 25.21
C VAL A 265 -11.84 -48.22 25.55
N ARG A 266 -12.28 -47.13 24.92
CA ARG A 266 -11.74 -45.79 25.17
C ARG A 266 -12.32 -45.13 26.41
N ILE A 267 -13.57 -45.43 26.73
CA ILE A 267 -14.23 -45.01 27.98
C ILE A 267 -13.59 -45.74 29.16
N GLU A 268 -13.33 -47.04 29.05
CA GLU A 268 -12.61 -47.83 30.05
C GLU A 268 -11.18 -47.29 30.26
N ASN A 269 -10.46 -46.98 29.17
CA ASN A 269 -9.14 -46.33 29.26
C ASN A 269 -9.20 -44.95 29.93
N LEU A 270 -10.28 -44.20 29.71
CA LEU A 270 -10.48 -42.90 30.32
C LEU A 270 -10.76 -43.04 31.83
N GLU A 271 -11.63 -43.98 32.20
CA GLU A 271 -11.99 -44.26 33.59
C GLU A 271 -10.80 -44.80 34.38
N THR A 272 -10.05 -45.76 33.83
CA THR A 272 -8.83 -46.30 34.46
C THR A 272 -7.79 -45.20 34.68
N LEU A 273 -7.64 -44.28 33.72
CA LEU A 273 -6.75 -43.12 33.84
C LEU A 273 -7.21 -42.18 34.96
N PHE A 274 -8.50 -41.86 35.04
CA PHE A 274 -9.04 -41.05 36.15
C PHE A 274 -8.91 -41.74 37.51
N ARG A 275 -9.25 -43.03 37.62
CA ARG A 275 -9.07 -43.81 38.86
C ARG A 275 -7.60 -43.86 39.29
N ARG A 276 -6.66 -44.01 38.35
CA ARG A 276 -5.22 -43.98 38.65
C ARG A 276 -4.78 -42.61 39.16
N MET A 277 -5.20 -41.52 38.52
CA MET A 277 -4.90 -40.16 38.97
C MET A 277 -5.50 -39.87 40.36
N ASP A 278 -6.78 -40.20 40.56
CA ASP A 278 -7.45 -40.04 41.85
C ASP A 278 -6.74 -40.83 42.95
N TYR A 279 -6.34 -42.07 42.66
CA TYR A 279 -5.61 -42.90 43.61
C TYR A 279 -4.32 -42.21 44.07
N ILE A 280 -3.52 -41.66 43.15
CA ILE A 280 -2.27 -40.95 43.51
C ILE A 280 -2.56 -39.65 44.29
N ARG A 281 -3.61 -38.92 43.90
CA ARG A 281 -4.00 -37.67 44.56
C ARG A 281 -4.46 -37.90 46.00
N TYR A 282 -5.26 -38.94 46.24
CA TYR A 282 -5.87 -39.21 47.54
C TYR A 282 -5.07 -40.19 48.42
N ALA A 283 -4.17 -41.01 47.85
CA ALA A 283 -3.31 -41.90 48.62
C ALA A 283 -2.18 -41.15 49.34
N ARG A 284 -1.79 -39.95 48.87
CA ARG A 284 -0.77 -39.11 49.51
C ARG A 284 -1.21 -38.71 50.92
N GLY A 285 -0.49 -39.18 51.93
CA GLY A 285 -0.80 -38.88 53.34
C GLY A 285 -1.94 -39.73 53.90
N SER A 286 -2.36 -40.78 53.20
CA SER A 286 -3.25 -41.81 53.73
C SER A 286 -2.54 -42.66 54.79
N LEU A 287 -3.31 -43.28 55.69
CA LEU A 287 -2.79 -44.22 56.70
C LEU A 287 -1.97 -45.35 56.07
N ASP A 288 -2.34 -45.79 54.87
CA ASP A 288 -1.64 -46.84 54.14
C ASP A 288 -0.30 -46.35 53.61
N SER A 289 -0.22 -45.13 53.08
CA SER A 289 1.05 -44.52 52.63
C SER A 289 2.06 -44.26 53.75
N MET A 290 1.60 -44.27 55.01
CA MET A 290 2.44 -44.09 56.21
C MET A 290 2.93 -45.42 56.81
N ARG A 291 2.54 -46.57 56.25
CA ARG A 291 3.01 -47.88 56.70
C ARG A 291 4.49 -48.06 56.39
N LEU A 292 5.19 -48.77 57.28
CA LEU A 292 6.60 -49.10 57.10
C LEU A 292 6.74 -50.48 56.42
N PRO A 293 7.66 -50.65 55.45
CA PRO A 293 8.56 -49.62 54.91
C PRO A 293 7.88 -48.66 53.92
N VAL A 294 8.10 -47.36 54.10
CA VAL A 294 7.44 -46.29 53.33
C VAL A 294 7.59 -46.48 51.82
N SER A 295 8.73 -46.97 51.35
CA SER A 295 9.02 -47.22 49.94
C SER A 295 8.08 -48.21 49.25
N GLU A 296 7.49 -49.15 50.00
CA GLU A 296 6.57 -50.16 49.45
C GLU A 296 5.12 -49.65 49.40
N TYR A 297 4.75 -48.78 50.33
CA TYR A 297 3.38 -48.30 50.47
C TYR A 297 3.16 -46.89 49.90
N THR A 298 4.22 -46.18 49.49
CA THR A 298 4.10 -44.91 48.76
C THR A 298 3.64 -45.13 47.33
N THR A 299 2.57 -44.44 46.95
CA THR A 299 2.02 -44.45 45.60
C THR A 299 2.71 -43.37 44.77
N VAL A 300 3.76 -43.75 44.05
CA VAL A 300 4.54 -42.88 43.17
C VAL A 300 4.32 -43.32 41.72
N LEU A 301 4.28 -42.36 40.80
CA LEU A 301 4.31 -42.65 39.37
C LEU A 301 5.73 -43.01 38.95
N SER A 302 5.88 -44.12 38.22
CA SER A 302 7.15 -44.39 37.56
C SER A 302 7.49 -43.30 36.54
N GLU A 303 8.78 -43.03 36.34
CA GLU A 303 9.28 -42.07 35.33
C GLU A 303 8.72 -42.34 33.93
N ASP A 304 8.53 -43.62 33.57
CA ASP A 304 7.95 -44.01 32.28
C ASP A 304 6.42 -43.96 32.30
N GLU A 305 5.80 -44.08 33.46
CA GLU A 305 4.34 -44.05 33.63
C GLU A 305 3.77 -42.64 33.38
N LYS A 306 4.49 -41.58 33.77
CA LYS A 306 4.11 -40.18 33.44
C LYS A 306 4.02 -39.95 31.94
N LYS A 307 4.97 -40.49 31.16
CA LYS A 307 4.95 -40.40 29.69
C LYS A 307 3.81 -41.18 29.09
N GLN A 308 3.62 -42.41 29.56
CA GLN A 308 2.57 -43.30 29.07
C GLN A 308 1.19 -42.71 29.33
N THR A 309 0.91 -42.27 30.56
CA THR A 309 -0.37 -41.65 30.94
C THR A 309 -0.65 -40.36 30.14
N ALA A 310 0.35 -39.50 29.95
CA ALA A 310 0.21 -38.32 29.11
C ALA A 310 0.06 -38.66 27.61
N GLY A 311 0.63 -39.78 27.15
CA GLY A 311 0.45 -40.34 25.81
C GLY A 311 -0.98 -40.83 25.60
N THR A 312 -1.47 -41.68 26.49
CA THR A 312 -2.84 -42.19 26.50
C THR A 312 -3.87 -41.06 26.55
N ALA A 313 -3.64 -40.03 27.39
CA ALA A 313 -4.48 -38.84 27.45
C ALA A 313 -4.55 -38.10 26.10
N LYS A 314 -3.43 -37.97 25.38
CA LYS A 314 -3.40 -37.35 24.04
C LYS A 314 -4.12 -38.21 23.00
N GLU A 315 -3.95 -39.53 23.07
CA GLU A 315 -4.66 -40.47 22.20
C GLU A 315 -6.18 -40.38 22.40
N LEU A 316 -6.64 -40.31 23.64
CA LEU A 316 -8.06 -40.13 23.98
C LEU A 316 -8.61 -38.83 23.37
N VAL A 317 -7.91 -37.70 23.54
CA VAL A 317 -8.29 -36.42 22.91
C VAL A 317 -8.18 -36.46 21.39
N SER A 318 -7.36 -37.33 20.81
CA SER A 318 -7.31 -37.53 19.35
C SER A 318 -8.51 -38.34 18.85
N PHE A 319 -8.88 -39.37 19.59
CA PHE A 319 -9.97 -40.28 19.29
C PHE A 319 -11.33 -39.58 19.29
N PHE A 320 -11.61 -38.73 20.29
CA PHE A 320 -12.88 -38.02 20.39
C PHE A 320 -13.07 -36.90 19.33
N GLU A 321 -11.99 -36.53 18.62
CA GLU A 321 -12.00 -35.50 17.57
C GLU A 321 -12.01 -36.07 16.15
N ASP A 322 -11.91 -37.40 15.99
CA ASP A 322 -11.85 -38.06 14.68
C ASP A 322 -13.14 -37.80 13.87
N PRO A 323 -13.06 -37.14 12.69
CA PRO A 323 -14.22 -36.63 11.94
C PRO A 323 -15.23 -37.71 11.51
N ASP A 324 -14.77 -38.93 11.19
CA ASP A 324 -15.65 -40.04 10.81
C ASP A 324 -16.59 -40.48 11.94
N ARG A 325 -16.23 -40.14 13.18
CA ARG A 325 -16.99 -40.47 14.39
C ARG A 325 -17.90 -39.33 14.85
N GLN A 326 -17.65 -38.11 14.39
CA GLN A 326 -18.51 -36.95 14.64
C GLN A 326 -19.86 -37.07 13.91
N ILE A 327 -19.87 -37.69 12.73
CA ILE A 327 -21.06 -37.89 11.90
C ILE A 327 -22.09 -38.82 12.59
N LYS A 328 -21.62 -39.85 13.33
CA LYS A 328 -22.51 -40.75 14.07
C LYS A 328 -23.14 -40.09 15.31
N GLN A 329 -22.41 -39.22 16.02
CA GLN A 329 -22.94 -38.55 17.21
C GLN A 329 -24.03 -37.51 16.88
N VAL A 330 -23.86 -36.73 15.80
CA VAL A 330 -24.89 -35.79 15.33
C VAL A 330 -26.14 -36.53 14.82
N GLN A 331 -25.98 -37.70 14.20
CA GLN A 331 -27.11 -38.54 13.78
C GLN A 331 -27.88 -39.13 14.97
N ILE A 332 -27.21 -39.46 16.07
CA ILE A 332 -27.87 -39.97 17.29
C ILE A 332 -28.60 -38.83 18.03
N ALA A 333 -27.97 -37.66 18.20
CA ALA A 333 -28.61 -36.49 18.80
C ALA A 333 -29.80 -35.98 17.97
N GLY A 334 -29.68 -35.92 16.64
CA GLY A 334 -30.77 -35.53 15.74
C GLY A 334 -31.91 -36.55 15.63
N LYS A 335 -31.72 -37.79 16.09
CA LYS A 335 -32.80 -38.78 16.21
C LYS A 335 -33.61 -38.59 17.50
N SER A 336 -32.98 -38.12 18.58
CA SER A 336 -33.66 -37.82 19.85
C SER A 336 -34.58 -36.60 19.73
N GLU A 337 -34.15 -35.53 19.04
CA GLU A 337 -34.99 -34.32 18.84
C GLU A 337 -36.19 -34.56 17.90
N LYS A 338 -36.10 -35.52 16.97
CA LYS A 338 -37.23 -35.89 16.10
C LYS A 338 -38.22 -36.87 16.75
N GLY A 339 -37.94 -37.38 17.95
CA GLY A 339 -38.85 -38.25 18.70
C GLY A 339 -39.93 -37.51 19.49
N GLU A 340 -39.81 -36.20 19.71
CA GLU A 340 -40.74 -35.39 20.51
C GLU A 340 -41.70 -34.51 19.70
N ALA A 341 -41.66 -34.60 18.37
CA ALA A 341 -42.58 -33.89 17.48
C ALA A 341 -43.41 -34.87 16.64
N SER A 342 -44.35 -35.56 17.28
CA SER A 342 -45.52 -36.14 16.62
C SER A 342 -46.67 -36.19 17.62
N PRO A 343 -47.79 -35.48 17.39
CA PRO A 343 -49.06 -35.81 18.04
C PRO A 343 -49.62 -37.14 17.53
#